data_AF-A0A1P8UC32-F1
#
_entry.id   AF-A0A1P8UC32-F1
#
_cell.length_a   1.000
_cell.length_b   1.000
_cell.length_c   1.000
_cell.angle_alpha   90.00
_cell.angle_beta   90.00
_cell.angle_gamma   90.00
#
_symmetry.space_group_name_H-M   'P 1'
#
loop_
_entity.id
_entity.type
_entity.pdbx_description
1 polymer ?
#
loop_
_entity_poly.entity_id
_entity_poly.type
_entity_poly.pdbx_seq_one_letter_code
_entity_poly.pdbx_strand_id
1 'polypeptide(L)'
;MRHVISRWPSALGLLALLANLASGADPHVTAMIIIIAATCYLGAAVLGSQRSVWVMVIVASAAVVLAKLTGLDSTATLIVMGIGLAVFGLIRATGTHRYTIGVQTLGFLGYTAIGLAAMMSGPTWTIYLAAIAALGHTAWDIAHFARNKVVSRSLAEACFVLDLGLAVALLVSAWTALPH
;
A
#
# COMPACT_ATOMS: atom_id res chain seq x y z
N MET A 1 29.44 7.37 -7.09
CA MET A 1 28.32 7.07 -8.02
C MET A 1 27.60 5.73 -7.75
N ARG A 2 28.29 4.63 -7.43
CA ARG A 2 27.64 3.33 -7.07
C ARG A 2 26.67 3.36 -5.87
N HIS A 3 26.88 4.24 -4.88
CA HIS A 3 26.01 4.35 -3.69
C HIS A 3 24.69 5.09 -3.93
N VAL A 4 24.60 5.94 -4.96
CA VAL A 4 23.35 6.63 -5.32
C VAL A 4 22.45 5.67 -6.10
N ILE A 5 23.04 4.89 -7.01
CA ILE A 5 22.32 3.84 -7.75
C ILE A 5 21.79 2.75 -6.83
N SER A 6 22.43 2.50 -5.67
CA SER A 6 21.91 1.53 -4.69
C SER A 6 20.73 2.03 -3.85
N ARG A 7 20.40 3.33 -3.90
CA ARG A 7 19.29 3.96 -3.15
C ARG A 7 18.12 4.36 -4.05
N TRP A 8 18.10 3.87 -5.29
CA TRP A 8 16.98 4.12 -6.21
C TRP A 8 15.59 3.79 -5.62
N PRO A 9 15.39 2.76 -4.76
CA PRO A 9 14.06 2.49 -4.24
C PRO A 9 13.62 3.53 -3.21
N SER A 10 14.54 3.95 -2.32
CA SER A 10 14.27 5.03 -1.36
C SER A 10 14.01 6.36 -2.10
N ALA A 11 14.77 6.65 -3.17
CA ALA A 11 14.56 7.83 -4.00
C ALA A 11 13.19 7.78 -4.69
N LEU A 12 12.76 6.62 -5.20
CA LEU A 12 11.43 6.45 -5.80
C LEU A 12 10.31 6.63 -4.77
N GLY A 13 10.46 6.04 -3.57
CA GLY A 13 9.52 6.23 -2.46
C GLY A 13 9.41 7.70 -2.04
N LEU A 14 10.54 8.40 -1.95
CA LEU A 14 10.58 9.84 -1.66
C LEU A 14 9.93 10.67 -2.77
N LEU A 15 10.17 10.35 -4.05
CA LEU A 15 9.51 11.02 -5.16
C LEU A 15 8.00 10.83 -5.14
N ALA A 16 7.54 9.60 -4.88
CA ALA A 16 6.11 9.31 -4.72
C ALA A 16 5.52 10.06 -3.52
N LEU A 17 6.24 10.16 -2.40
CA LEU A 17 5.82 10.94 -1.23
C LEU A 17 5.64 12.41 -1.58
N LEU A 18 6.66 13.02 -2.18
CA LEU A 18 6.64 14.44 -2.56
C LEU A 18 5.52 14.73 -3.58
N ALA A 19 5.29 13.82 -4.54
CA ALA A 19 4.21 13.94 -5.49
C ALA A 19 2.82 13.93 -4.82
N ASN A 20 2.62 13.07 -3.81
CA ASN A 20 1.35 13.00 -3.08
C ASN A 20 1.16 14.13 -2.07
N LEU A 21 2.24 14.76 -1.60
CA LEU A 21 2.18 15.92 -0.70
C LEU A 21 2.14 17.26 -1.44
N ALA A 22 2.28 17.27 -2.77
CA ALA A 22 2.36 18.51 -3.56
C ALA A 22 1.11 19.40 -3.42
N SER A 23 -0.05 18.80 -3.17
CA SER A 23 -1.33 19.49 -2.93
C SER A 23 -1.76 19.47 -1.46
N GLY A 24 -0.87 19.08 -0.54
CA GLY A 24 -1.18 18.83 0.88
C GLY A 24 -1.41 17.36 1.19
N ALA A 25 -1.34 17.01 2.48
CA ALA A 25 -1.53 15.64 2.93
C ALA A 25 -3.03 15.27 2.90
N ASP A 26 -3.38 14.32 2.03
CA ASP A 26 -4.76 13.84 1.86
C ASP A 26 -4.93 12.44 2.48
N PRO A 27 -5.80 12.27 3.50
CA PRO A 27 -6.02 10.99 4.17
C PRO A 27 -6.72 9.97 3.27
N HIS A 28 -7.59 10.40 2.34
CA HIS A 28 -8.28 9.52 1.40
C HIS A 28 -7.29 8.96 0.36
N VAL A 29 -6.40 9.82 -0.17
CA VAL A 29 -5.31 9.39 -1.05
C VAL A 29 -4.36 8.45 -0.33
N THR A 30 -3.98 8.76 0.91
CA THR A 30 -3.12 7.89 1.73
C THR A 30 -3.77 6.51 1.94
N ALA A 31 -5.05 6.46 2.33
CA ALA A 31 -5.77 5.20 2.48
C ALA A 31 -5.80 4.39 1.16
N MET A 32 -6.00 5.05 0.02
CA MET A 32 -5.95 4.41 -1.30
C MET A 32 -4.56 3.81 -1.59
N ILE A 33 -3.49 4.54 -1.30
CA ILE A 33 -2.11 4.07 -1.49
C ILE A 33 -1.85 2.79 -0.68
N ILE A 34 -2.34 2.73 0.55
CA ILE A 34 -2.20 1.52 1.39
C ILE A 34 -3.00 0.34 0.82
N ILE A 35 -4.19 0.57 0.23
CA ILE A 35 -4.95 -0.47 -0.47
C ILE A 35 -4.21 -0.96 -1.72
N ILE A 36 -3.59 -0.06 -2.48
CA ILE A 36 -2.72 -0.40 -3.62
C ILE A 36 -1.56 -1.29 -3.15
N ALA A 37 -0.85 -0.87 -2.09
CA ALA A 37 0.30 -1.60 -1.55
C ALA A 37 -0.10 -3.00 -1.09
N ALA A 38 -1.18 -3.13 -0.33
CA ALA A 38 -1.69 -4.42 0.14
C ALA A 38 -2.11 -5.33 -1.03
N THR A 39 -2.75 -4.78 -2.07
CA THR A 39 -3.07 -5.51 -3.32
C THR A 39 -1.81 -6.00 -4.02
N CYS A 40 -0.76 -5.18 -4.07
CA CYS A 40 0.51 -5.57 -4.69
C CYS A 40 1.20 -6.72 -3.95
N TYR A 41 1.19 -6.69 -2.62
CA TYR A 41 1.77 -7.74 -1.77
C TYR A 41 1.03 -9.07 -1.93
N LEU A 42 -0.30 -9.02 -1.95
CA LEU A 42 -1.13 -10.18 -2.25
C LEU A 42 -0.86 -10.71 -3.66
N GLY A 43 -0.83 -9.84 -4.67
CA GLY A 43 -0.52 -10.24 -6.05
C GLY A 43 0.85 -10.91 -6.18
N ALA A 44 1.87 -10.38 -5.50
CA ALA A 44 3.20 -11.00 -5.51
C ALA A 44 3.24 -12.36 -4.81
N ALA A 45 2.47 -12.54 -3.73
CA ALA A 45 2.30 -13.85 -3.12
C ALA A 45 1.60 -14.84 -4.06
N VAL A 46 0.55 -14.42 -4.76
CA VAL A 46 -0.20 -15.25 -5.72
C VAL A 46 0.67 -15.63 -6.92
N LEU A 47 1.50 -14.72 -7.42
CA LEU A 47 2.41 -14.95 -8.54
C LEU A 47 3.67 -15.73 -8.15
N GLY A 48 3.91 -15.94 -6.85
CA GLY A 48 5.00 -16.77 -6.33
C GLY A 48 6.42 -16.22 -6.56
N SER A 49 6.56 -14.96 -6.97
CA SER A 49 7.85 -14.34 -7.28
C SER A 49 7.98 -12.95 -6.69
N GLN A 50 9.05 -12.69 -5.94
CA GLN A 50 9.33 -11.37 -5.35
C GLN A 50 9.47 -10.26 -6.39
N ARG A 51 9.89 -10.59 -7.61
CA ARG A 51 10.05 -9.61 -8.70
C ARG A 51 8.72 -9.18 -9.28
N SER A 52 7.68 -10.02 -9.18
CA SER A 52 6.35 -9.71 -9.69
C SER A 52 5.70 -8.54 -8.97
N VAL A 53 6.17 -8.18 -7.78
CA VAL A 53 5.59 -7.06 -7.02
C VAL A 53 5.72 -5.72 -7.75
N TRP A 54 6.80 -5.49 -8.49
CA TRP A 54 6.94 -4.27 -9.32
C TRP A 54 5.97 -4.28 -10.51
N VAL A 55 5.71 -5.46 -11.07
CA VAL A 55 4.66 -5.62 -12.09
C VAL A 55 3.30 -5.31 -11.47
N MET A 56 3.04 -5.79 -10.26
CA MET A 56 1.79 -5.49 -9.55
C MET A 56 1.63 -4.01 -9.24
N VAL A 57 2.70 -3.27 -8.91
CA VAL A 57 2.64 -1.81 -8.75
C VAL A 57 2.17 -1.15 -10.04
N ILE A 58 2.71 -1.55 -11.19
CA ILE A 58 2.28 -1.03 -12.50
C ILE A 58 0.82 -1.40 -12.76
N VAL A 59 0.44 -2.67 -12.57
CA VAL A 59 -0.92 -3.17 -12.83
C VAL A 59 -1.94 -2.47 -11.93
N ALA A 60 -1.69 -2.37 -10.63
CA ALA A 60 -2.60 -1.73 -9.69
C ALA A 60 -2.72 -0.22 -9.95
N SER A 61 -1.60 0.46 -10.24
CA SER A 61 -1.63 1.88 -10.61
C SER A 61 -2.38 2.10 -11.93
N ALA A 62 -2.16 1.25 -12.92
CA ALA A 62 -2.90 1.29 -14.19
C ALA A 62 -4.40 1.03 -13.98
N ALA A 63 -4.76 0.09 -13.11
CA ALA A 63 -6.16 -0.17 -12.77
C ALA A 63 -6.84 1.06 -12.16
N VAL A 64 -6.16 1.80 -11.28
CA VAL A 64 -6.66 3.07 -10.72
C VAL A 64 -6.83 4.13 -11.81
N VAL A 65 -5.84 4.30 -12.68
CA VAL A 65 -5.91 5.29 -13.77
C VAL A 65 -7.04 4.95 -14.73
N LEU A 66 -7.16 3.69 -15.14
CA LEU A 66 -8.21 3.22 -16.05
C LEU A 66 -9.60 3.34 -15.41
N ALA A 67 -9.73 3.03 -14.12
CA ALA A 67 -10.98 3.24 -13.38
C ALA A 67 -11.40 4.71 -13.46
N LYS A 68 -10.49 5.64 -13.17
CA LYS A 68 -10.76 7.09 -13.28
C LYS A 68 -11.17 7.50 -14.70
N LEU A 69 -10.46 7.02 -15.73
CA LEU A 69 -10.75 7.36 -17.13
C LEU A 69 -12.09 6.80 -17.62
N THR A 70 -12.57 5.71 -17.02
CA THR A 70 -13.84 5.06 -17.38
C THR A 70 -15.01 5.47 -16.49
N GLY A 71 -14.79 6.37 -15.51
CA GLY A 71 -15.79 6.79 -14.54
C GLY A 71 -16.10 5.73 -13.47
N LEU A 72 -15.29 4.69 -13.35
CA LEU A 72 -15.40 3.68 -12.30
C LEU A 72 -14.74 4.16 -11.00
N ASP A 73 -15.26 3.66 -9.88
CA ASP A 73 -14.65 3.89 -8.57
C ASP A 73 -13.32 3.13 -8.46
N SER A 74 -12.23 3.86 -8.17
CA SER A 74 -10.89 3.30 -8.10
C SER A 74 -10.71 2.37 -6.90
N THR A 75 -11.33 2.69 -5.76
CA THR A 75 -11.26 1.88 -4.54
C THR A 75 -11.94 0.54 -4.77
N ALA A 76 -13.16 0.55 -5.29
CA ALA A 76 -13.94 -0.64 -5.62
C ALA A 76 -13.20 -1.50 -6.65
N THR A 77 -12.58 -0.89 -7.66
CA THR A 77 -11.77 -1.60 -8.65
C THR A 77 -10.62 -2.38 -8.00
N LEU A 78 -9.87 -1.74 -7.09
CA LEU A 78 -8.79 -2.41 -6.35
C LEU A 78 -9.32 -3.50 -5.42
N ILE A 79 -10.46 -3.27 -4.76
CA ILE A 79 -11.08 -4.26 -3.87
C ILE A 79 -11.47 -5.51 -4.66
N VAL A 80 -12.16 -5.33 -5.79
CA VAL A 80 -12.56 -6.44 -6.67
C VAL A 80 -11.33 -7.19 -7.18
N MET A 81 -10.29 -6.47 -7.60
CA MET A 81 -9.02 -7.05 -8.03
C MET A 81 -8.36 -7.87 -6.90
N GLY A 82 -8.24 -7.30 -5.70
CA GLY A 82 -7.64 -7.97 -4.55
C GLY A 82 -8.43 -9.19 -4.08
N ILE A 83 -9.76 -9.12 -4.04
CA ILE A 83 -10.62 -10.27 -3.75
C ILE A 83 -10.43 -11.35 -4.82
N GLY A 84 -10.42 -11.00 -6.10
CA GLY A 84 -10.17 -11.94 -7.19
C GLY A 84 -8.83 -12.65 -7.05
N LEU A 85 -7.77 -11.92 -6.73
CA LEU A 85 -6.44 -12.48 -6.45
C LEU A 85 -6.44 -13.41 -5.24
N ALA A 86 -7.08 -13.01 -4.13
CA ALA A 86 -7.18 -13.82 -2.92
C ALA A 86 -7.89 -15.15 -3.19
N VAL A 87 -9.06 -15.09 -3.84
CA VAL A 87 -9.85 -16.29 -4.19
C VAL A 87 -9.05 -17.20 -5.12
N PHE A 88 -8.51 -16.64 -6.21
CA PHE A 88 -7.72 -17.41 -7.17
C PHE A 88 -6.50 -18.08 -6.51
N GLY A 89 -5.73 -17.32 -5.72
CA GLY A 89 -4.55 -17.81 -5.04
C GLY A 89 -4.85 -18.91 -4.02
N LEU A 90 -5.89 -18.72 -3.20
CA LEU A 90 -6.27 -19.69 -2.17
C LEU A 90 -6.82 -21.00 -2.75
N ILE A 91 -7.48 -20.96 -3.90
CA ILE A 91 -7.95 -22.16 -4.62
C ILE A 91 -6.77 -22.91 -5.24
N ARG A 92 -5.81 -22.19 -5.85
CA ARG A 92 -4.68 -22.79 -6.59
C ARG A 92 -3.56 -23.32 -5.70
N ALA A 93 -3.33 -22.69 -4.55
CA ALA A 93 -2.14 -22.96 -3.74
C ALA A 93 -2.31 -24.14 -2.77
N THR A 94 -1.22 -24.88 -2.57
CA THR A 94 -1.13 -25.98 -1.60
C THR A 94 0.05 -25.77 -0.65
N GLY A 95 0.02 -26.48 0.49
CA GLY A 95 1.11 -26.47 1.47
C GLY A 95 1.48 -25.07 2.01
N THR A 96 2.79 -24.82 2.13
CA THR A 96 3.35 -23.57 2.68
C THR A 96 3.08 -22.33 1.82
N HIS A 97 2.82 -22.52 0.52
CA HIS A 97 2.44 -21.43 -0.38
C HIS A 97 1.04 -20.89 -0.04
N ARG A 98 0.10 -21.79 0.28
CA ARG A 98 -1.25 -21.40 0.71
C ARG A 98 -1.24 -20.59 2.00
N TYR A 99 -0.40 -20.95 2.96
CA TYR A 99 -0.22 -20.16 4.19
C TYR A 99 0.29 -18.74 3.88
N THR A 100 1.27 -18.62 2.98
CA THR A 100 1.83 -17.33 2.57
C THR A 100 0.78 -16.43 1.93
N ILE A 101 -0.03 -16.99 1.01
CA ILE A 101 -1.16 -16.27 0.41
C ILE A 101 -2.18 -15.90 1.49
N GLY A 102 -2.52 -16.82 2.40
CA GLY A 102 -3.44 -16.54 3.51
C GLY A 102 -3.03 -15.35 4.36
N VAL A 103 -1.75 -15.23 4.71
CA VAL A 103 -1.22 -14.07 5.45
C VAL A 103 -1.36 -12.77 4.67
N GLN A 104 -1.06 -12.78 3.36
CA GLN A 104 -1.24 -11.56 2.54
C GLN A 104 -2.72 -11.24 2.29
N THR A 105 -3.59 -12.24 2.20
CA THR A 105 -5.04 -12.04 2.13
C THR A 105 -5.54 -11.38 3.41
N LEU A 106 -5.11 -11.84 4.58
CA LEU A 106 -5.46 -11.20 5.85
C LEU A 106 -4.91 -9.77 5.94
N GLY A 107 -3.68 -9.54 5.48
CA GLY A 107 -3.11 -8.20 5.36
C GLY A 107 -3.97 -7.30 4.46
N PHE A 108 -4.30 -7.77 3.24
CA PHE A 108 -5.16 -7.07 2.31
C PHE A 108 -6.52 -6.72 2.92
N LEU A 109 -7.20 -7.69 3.55
CA LEU A 109 -8.50 -7.45 4.19
C LEU A 109 -8.38 -6.45 5.34
N GLY A 110 -7.36 -6.59 6.19
CA GLY A 110 -7.14 -5.70 7.33
C GLY A 110 -6.84 -4.26 6.90
N TYR A 111 -5.89 -4.06 6.01
CA TYR A 111 -5.53 -2.72 5.49
C TYR A 111 -6.68 -2.10 4.70
N THR A 112 -7.40 -2.89 3.90
CA THR A 112 -8.58 -2.41 3.17
C THR A 112 -9.68 -2.00 4.13
N ALA A 113 -9.94 -2.77 5.19
CA ALA A 113 -10.95 -2.42 6.19
C ALA A 113 -10.61 -1.11 6.91
N ILE A 114 -9.36 -0.92 7.34
CA ILE A 114 -8.92 0.33 7.99
C ILE A 114 -8.96 1.49 6.99
N GLY A 115 -8.50 1.28 5.75
CA GLY A 115 -8.55 2.28 4.69
C GLY A 115 -9.97 2.74 4.38
N LEU A 116 -10.91 1.81 4.19
CA LEU A 116 -12.33 2.13 4.00
C LEU A 116 -12.92 2.83 5.21
N ALA A 117 -12.59 2.38 6.43
CA ALA A 117 -13.02 3.06 7.65
C ALA A 117 -12.52 4.51 7.68
N ALA A 118 -11.28 4.78 7.26
CA ALA A 118 -10.75 6.13 7.13
C ALA A 118 -11.55 6.95 6.10
N MET A 119 -11.80 6.39 4.92
CA MET A 119 -12.51 7.04 3.82
C MET A 119 -13.99 7.36 4.16
N MET A 120 -14.61 6.56 5.03
CA MET A 120 -16.01 6.71 5.44
C MET A 120 -16.19 7.48 6.76
N SER A 121 -15.09 7.88 7.39
CA SER A 121 -15.10 8.58 8.68
C SER A 121 -15.22 10.09 8.54
N GLY A 122 -15.61 10.76 9.63
CA GLY A 122 -15.59 12.21 9.73
C GLY A 122 -14.17 12.82 9.70
N PRO A 123 -14.05 14.16 9.61
CA PRO A 123 -12.80 14.87 9.30
C PRO A 123 -11.61 14.58 10.23
N THR A 124 -11.88 14.31 11.51
CA THR A 124 -10.81 13.99 12.49
C THR A 124 -10.35 12.54 12.37
N TRP A 125 -11.31 11.61 12.34
CA TRP A 125 -11.01 10.17 12.34
C TRP A 125 -10.42 9.68 11.01
N THR A 126 -10.76 10.32 9.89
CA THR A 126 -10.18 9.98 8.58
C THR A 126 -8.65 10.12 8.60
N ILE A 127 -8.12 11.18 9.24
CA ILE A 127 -6.67 11.41 9.33
C ILE A 127 -5.99 10.34 10.18
N TYR A 128 -6.51 10.07 11.38
CA TYR A 128 -5.91 9.10 12.29
C TYR A 128 -5.98 7.67 11.73
N LEU A 129 -7.09 7.25 11.13
CA LEU A 129 -7.22 5.92 10.57
C LEU A 129 -6.33 5.74 9.33
N ALA A 130 -6.21 6.75 8.47
CA ALA A 130 -5.28 6.70 7.34
C ALA A 130 -3.81 6.64 7.81
N ALA A 131 -3.45 7.43 8.83
CA ALA A 131 -2.12 7.37 9.44
C ALA A 131 -1.84 6.01 10.10
N ILE A 132 -2.82 5.42 10.79
CA ILE A 132 -2.72 4.07 11.36
C ILE A 132 -2.51 3.02 10.27
N ALA A 133 -3.25 3.10 9.16
CA ALA A 133 -3.06 2.21 8.02
C ALA A 133 -1.63 2.31 7.46
N ALA A 134 -1.14 3.54 7.28
CA ALA A 134 0.21 3.79 6.76
C ALA A 134 1.33 3.36 7.73
N LEU A 135 1.21 3.62 9.03
CA LEU A 135 2.16 3.13 10.04
C LEU A 135 2.13 1.61 10.15
N GLY A 136 0.93 1.02 10.10
CA GLY A 136 0.74 -0.42 10.09
C GLY A 136 1.42 -1.06 8.89
N HIS A 137 1.29 -0.46 7.69
CA HIS A 137 1.95 -0.95 6.49
C HIS A 137 3.47 -0.72 6.53
N THR A 138 3.94 0.40 7.08
CA THR A 138 5.37 0.64 7.36
C THR A 138 5.97 -0.49 8.19
N ALA A 139 5.27 -0.94 9.24
CA ALA A 139 5.70 -2.08 10.06
C ALA A 139 5.71 -3.39 9.25
N TRP A 140 4.74 -3.58 8.36
CA TRP A 140 4.67 -4.70 7.43
C TRP A 140 5.87 -4.72 6.47
N ASP A 141 6.25 -3.56 5.94
CA ASP A 141 7.41 -3.38 5.07
C ASP A 141 8.70 -3.74 5.79
N ILE A 142 8.90 -3.28 7.03
CA ILE A 142 10.06 -3.67 7.85
C ILE A 142 10.14 -5.19 7.98
N ALA A 143 9.02 -5.84 8.29
CA ALA A 143 8.96 -7.29 8.43
C ALA A 143 9.31 -8.01 7.11
N HIS A 144 8.83 -7.51 5.97
CA HIS A 144 9.11 -8.08 4.65
C HIS A 144 10.54 -7.79 4.17
N PHE A 145 11.07 -6.61 4.44
CA PHE A 145 12.44 -6.24 4.17
C PHE A 145 13.43 -7.13 4.93
N ALA A 146 13.18 -7.32 6.23
CA ALA A 146 13.99 -8.16 7.10
C ALA A 146 13.95 -9.63 6.65
N ARG A 147 12.74 -10.17 6.40
CA ARG A 147 12.56 -11.57 6.01
C ARG A 147 12.96 -11.86 4.57
N ASN A 148 12.97 -10.86 3.69
CA ASN A 148 13.19 -11.00 2.25
C ASN A 148 12.37 -12.15 1.64
N LYS A 149 11.08 -12.15 1.94
CA LYS A 149 10.09 -13.13 1.46
C LYS A 149 8.88 -12.38 0.90
N VAL A 150 8.17 -13.00 -0.05
CA VAL A 150 6.98 -12.49 -0.75
C VAL A 150 7.25 -11.31 -1.69
N VAL A 151 7.84 -10.23 -1.19
CA VAL A 151 8.15 -9.03 -1.95
C VAL A 151 9.66 -8.78 -2.00
N SER A 152 10.11 -8.05 -3.01
CA SER A 152 11.51 -7.63 -3.11
C SER A 152 11.85 -6.57 -2.05
N ARG A 153 13.08 -6.60 -1.53
CA ARG A 153 13.60 -5.56 -0.63
C ARG A 153 13.50 -4.15 -1.21
N SER A 154 13.69 -4.01 -2.52
CA SER A 154 13.55 -2.72 -3.19
C SER A 154 12.14 -2.15 -3.05
N LEU A 155 11.09 -2.98 -3.20
CA LEU A 155 9.74 -2.44 -3.04
C LEU A 155 9.45 -2.13 -1.57
N ALA A 156 9.80 -3.04 -0.65
CA ALA A 156 9.59 -2.80 0.78
C ALA A 156 10.30 -1.53 1.26
N GLU A 157 11.50 -1.22 0.74
CA GLU A 157 12.20 0.04 1.04
C GLU A 157 11.47 1.27 0.46
N ALA A 158 10.93 1.17 -0.76
CA ALA A 158 10.17 2.27 -1.38
C ALA A 158 8.85 2.55 -0.64
N CYS A 159 8.08 1.50 -0.31
CA CYS A 159 6.85 1.59 0.46
C CYS A 159 7.12 2.11 1.88
N PHE A 160 8.17 1.64 2.55
CA PHE A 160 8.56 2.15 3.87
C PHE A 160 8.76 3.67 3.88
N VAL A 161 9.50 4.21 2.92
CA VAL A 161 9.76 5.66 2.83
C VAL A 161 8.47 6.43 2.55
N LEU A 162 7.66 5.93 1.63
CA LEU A 162 6.40 6.55 1.25
C LEU A 162 5.41 6.56 2.43
N ASP A 163 5.15 5.41 3.01
CA ASP A 163 4.08 5.21 3.99
C ASP A 163 4.40 5.89 5.32
N LEU A 164 5.67 5.79 5.77
CA LEU A 164 6.11 6.51 6.96
C LEU A 164 6.01 8.02 6.75
N GLY A 165 6.41 8.51 5.57
CA GLY A 165 6.32 9.92 5.22
C GLY A 165 4.88 10.43 5.20
N LEU A 166 3.97 9.69 4.57
CA LEU A 166 2.54 10.02 4.51
C LEU A 166 1.91 10.02 5.91
N ALA A 167 2.20 9.01 6.73
CA ALA A 167 1.72 8.94 8.10
C ALA A 167 2.17 10.16 8.93
N VAL A 168 3.47 10.49 8.87
CA VAL A 168 4.02 11.66 9.58
C VAL A 168 3.37 12.95 9.08
N ALA A 169 3.23 13.13 7.77
CA ALA A 169 2.61 14.32 7.18
C ALA A 169 1.15 14.49 7.65
N LEU A 170 0.38 13.41 7.67
CA LEU A 170 -1.00 13.40 8.17
C LEU A 170 -1.06 13.78 9.65
N LEU A 171 -0.23 13.17 10.50
CA LEU A 171 -0.22 13.47 11.94
C LEU A 171 0.21 14.91 12.24
N VAL A 172 1.19 15.43 11.49
CA VAL A 172 1.60 16.84 11.58
C VAL A 172 0.45 17.77 11.16
N SER A 173 -0.25 17.46 10.07
CA SER A 173 -1.41 18.26 9.64
C SER A 173 -2.53 18.28 10.68
N ALA A 174 -2.82 17.13 11.31
CA ALA A 174 -3.81 17.04 12.39
C ALA A 174 -3.39 17.87 13.61
N TRP A 175 -2.12 17.80 13.99
CA TRP A 175 -1.57 18.58 15.10
C TRP A 175 -1.72 20.09 14.85
N THR A 176 -1.38 20.57 13.65
CA THR A 176 -1.47 22.00 13.30
C THR A 176 -2.90 22.53 13.21
N ALA A 177 -3.90 21.66 13.08
CA ALA A 177 -5.31 22.04 12.97
C ALA A 177 -6.02 22.15 14.34
N LEU A 178 -5.38 21.75 15.44
CA LEU A 178 -5.95 21.85 16.78
C LEU A 178 -5.82 23.29 17.32
N PRO A 179 -6.89 23.89 17.86
CA PRO A 179 -6.79 25.16 18.56
C PRO A 179 -6.00 24.96 19.87
N HIS A 180 -4.86 25.64 19.98
CA HIS A 180 -4.05 25.72 21.20
C HIS A 180 -4.33 27.05 21.91
#